data_AF-A0A2D6IWR7-F1
#
_entry.id   AF-A0A2D6IWR7-F1
#
_cell.length_a   1.000
_cell.length_b   1.000
_cell.length_c   1.000
_cell.angle_alpha   90.00
_cell.angle_beta   90.00
_cell.angle_gamma   90.00
#
_symmetry.space_group_name_H-M   'P 1'
#
loop_
_entity.id
_entity.type
_entity.pdbx_description
1 polymer ?
#
loop_
_entity_poly.entity_id
_entity_poly.type
_entity_poly.pdbx_seq_one_letter_code
_entity_poly.pdbx_strand_id
1 'polypeptide(L)'
;MKFNQWLTTLGICFVIFVGLSFQPALAQIDRHYGDGSDGDLTVTSTTYTDSIKTTVSGTNSSGQNTLTVVSSSGFEAGDEILIISSLGSSAGKYETQRVALIEGARFTFHTNLNHSYDNSSDAVHQVIRVPQYETVTINSGSLTCADWNGTNGGVVFFRANDEVIINSGTINADYKGYRGGQYTSGQDSPRHSGEGTMGQKSETSRTRGEALSNGGGTPHYYA
;
A
#
# COMPACT_ATOMS: atom_id res chain seq x y z
N MET A 1 -65.15 15.48 -46.35
CA MET A 1 -63.93 14.87 -46.93
C MET A 1 -62.76 15.33 -46.06
N LYS A 2 -62.23 14.52 -45.12
CA LYS A 2 -61.12 13.52 -45.27
C LYS A 2 -59.94 14.11 -46.08
N PHE A 3 -58.66 14.09 -45.69
CA PHE A 3 -57.87 13.48 -44.61
C PHE A 3 -56.45 14.11 -44.75
N ASN A 4 -55.73 14.40 -43.67
CA ASN A 4 -54.29 14.08 -43.53
C ASN A 4 -53.74 14.62 -42.20
N GLN A 5 -53.65 13.70 -41.26
CA GLN A 5 -52.75 13.75 -40.11
C GLN A 5 -51.32 13.51 -40.61
N TRP A 6 -50.34 14.22 -40.06
CA TRP A 6 -49.07 13.62 -39.64
C TRP A 6 -48.60 14.34 -38.37
N LEU A 7 -48.64 13.62 -37.25
CA LEU A 7 -47.89 13.93 -36.05
C LEU A 7 -46.40 13.83 -36.38
N THR A 8 -45.62 14.87 -36.11
CA THR A 8 -44.19 14.71 -35.82
C THR A 8 -43.97 14.83 -34.33
N THR A 9 -43.85 13.66 -33.74
CA THR A 9 -43.63 13.35 -32.34
C THR A 9 -42.23 13.77 -31.86
N LEU A 10 -42.17 14.21 -30.59
CA LEU A 10 -41.05 14.20 -29.64
C LEU A 10 -39.79 15.03 -29.92
N GLY A 11 -39.66 16.11 -29.13
CA GLY A 11 -38.40 16.72 -28.74
C GLY A 11 -38.45 17.14 -27.27
N ILE A 12 -38.80 16.21 -26.38
CA ILE A 12 -38.57 16.39 -24.94
C ILE A 12 -37.05 16.48 -24.79
N CYS A 13 -36.54 17.69 -24.66
CA CYS A 13 -35.16 17.93 -24.25
C CYS A 13 -35.10 17.57 -22.76
N PHE A 14 -34.90 16.28 -22.51
CA PHE A 14 -34.55 15.77 -21.20
C PHE A 14 -33.15 16.31 -20.92
N VAL A 15 -33.07 17.42 -20.19
CA VAL A 15 -31.82 17.86 -19.58
C VAL A 15 -31.50 16.79 -18.54
N ILE A 16 -30.76 15.76 -18.95
CA ILE A 16 -30.05 14.90 -18.02
C ILE A 16 -29.01 15.82 -17.38
N PHE A 17 -29.38 16.40 -16.24
CA PHE A 17 -28.41 16.87 -15.27
C PHE A 17 -27.64 15.62 -14.84
N VAL A 18 -26.58 15.28 -15.57
CA VAL A 18 -25.60 14.31 -15.10
C VAL A 18 -25.05 14.95 -13.85
N GLY A 19 -25.38 14.37 -12.70
CA GLY A 19 -24.86 14.80 -11.41
C GLY A 19 -23.34 14.62 -11.40
N LEU A 20 -22.64 15.60 -11.95
CA LEU A 20 -21.27 15.90 -11.57
C LEU A 20 -21.37 16.49 -10.17
N SER A 21 -21.51 15.62 -9.18
CA SER A 21 -21.09 15.94 -7.84
C SER A 21 -19.59 16.15 -7.92
N PHE A 22 -19.17 17.37 -8.24
CA PHE A 22 -17.87 17.86 -7.90
C PHE A 22 -17.86 17.92 -6.38
N GLN A 23 -17.59 16.78 -5.73
CA GLN A 23 -17.27 16.79 -4.32
C GLN A 23 -15.96 17.58 -4.24
N PRO A 24 -15.91 18.72 -3.53
CA PRO A 24 -14.64 19.37 -3.28
C PRO A 24 -13.78 18.33 -2.57
N ALA A 25 -12.68 17.93 -3.20
CA ALA A 25 -11.65 17.14 -2.55
C ALA A 25 -11.11 18.01 -1.42
N LEU A 26 -11.73 17.89 -0.25
CA LEU A 26 -11.10 18.35 0.97
C LEU A 26 -9.77 17.63 0.98
N ALA A 27 -8.68 18.40 1.02
CA ALA A 27 -7.37 17.88 1.32
C ALA A 27 -7.49 17.24 2.70
N GLN A 28 -7.81 15.95 2.72
CA GLN A 28 -7.78 15.13 3.91
C GLN A 28 -6.35 15.25 4.39
N ILE A 29 -6.16 15.84 5.58
CA ILE A 29 -4.91 15.60 6.30
C ILE A 29 -4.76 14.07 6.26
N ASP A 30 -3.69 13.56 5.64
CA ASP A 30 -3.32 12.14 5.73
C ASP A 30 -3.02 11.87 7.20
N ARG A 31 -4.10 11.70 7.92
CA ARG A 31 -4.14 11.18 9.26
C ARG A 31 -3.68 9.76 9.04
N HIS A 32 -2.51 9.41 9.57
CA HIS A 32 -1.91 8.11 9.33
C HIS A 32 -2.75 6.91 9.86
N TYR A 33 -3.99 7.15 10.30
CA TYR A 33 -4.99 6.21 10.74
C TYR A 33 -5.73 5.57 9.56
N GLY A 34 -6.39 4.44 9.86
CA GLY A 34 -7.26 3.75 8.90
C GLY A 34 -8.59 4.47 8.71
N ASP A 35 -9.33 4.08 7.67
CA ASP A 35 -10.71 4.56 7.43
C ASP A 35 -11.80 3.53 7.77
N GLY A 36 -11.41 2.37 8.31
CA GLY A 36 -12.35 1.33 8.77
C GLY A 36 -13.09 0.58 7.67
N SER A 37 -12.78 0.83 6.39
CA SER A 37 -13.50 0.23 5.25
C SER A 37 -13.40 -1.30 5.16
N ASP A 38 -12.40 -1.92 5.79
CA ASP A 38 -12.25 -3.37 5.91
C ASP A 38 -12.83 -3.95 7.22
N GLY A 39 -13.42 -3.10 8.07
CA GLY A 39 -14.03 -3.50 9.35
C GLY A 39 -13.02 -3.96 10.41
N ASP A 40 -13.49 -4.70 11.41
CA ASP A 40 -12.64 -5.22 12.48
C ASP A 40 -11.85 -6.46 12.03
N LEU A 41 -10.57 -6.51 12.41
CA LEU A 41 -9.74 -7.70 12.25
C LEU A 41 -9.57 -8.44 13.58
N THR A 42 -9.94 -9.72 13.61
CA THR A 42 -9.61 -10.63 14.72
C THR A 42 -8.62 -11.71 14.26
N VAL A 43 -7.43 -11.73 14.84
CA VAL A 43 -6.38 -12.71 14.54
C VAL A 43 -6.35 -13.80 15.61
N THR A 44 -6.59 -15.04 15.19
CA THR A 44 -6.49 -16.25 16.03
C THR A 44 -5.51 -17.30 15.48
N SER A 45 -5.08 -17.15 14.23
CA SER A 45 -4.10 -17.98 13.50
C SER A 45 -3.20 -17.10 12.63
N THR A 46 -2.40 -17.67 11.73
CA THR A 46 -1.64 -16.89 10.75
C THR A 46 -2.57 -16.11 9.82
N THR A 47 -2.33 -14.80 9.69
CA THR A 47 -3.11 -13.90 8.82
C THR A 47 -2.15 -13.01 8.03
N TYR A 48 -2.41 -12.83 6.73
CA TYR A 48 -1.52 -12.12 5.81
C TYR A 48 -2.07 -10.74 5.45
N THR A 49 -1.29 -9.70 5.71
CA THR A 49 -1.62 -8.31 5.35
C THR A 49 -1.36 -8.00 3.87
N ASP A 50 -0.56 -8.82 3.20
CA ASP A 50 -0.11 -8.63 1.81
C ASP A 50 -0.82 -9.56 0.83
N SER A 51 -2.04 -10.00 1.15
CA SER A 51 -2.78 -10.98 0.34
C SER A 51 -3.08 -10.46 -1.08
N ILE A 52 -3.26 -9.15 -1.25
CA ILE A 52 -3.41 -8.47 -2.54
C ILE A 52 -2.14 -7.68 -2.80
N LYS A 53 -1.32 -8.19 -3.73
CA LYS A 53 -0.03 -7.61 -4.10
C LYS A 53 0.34 -7.92 -5.55
N THR A 54 1.16 -7.06 -6.13
CA THR A 54 1.66 -7.16 -7.50
C THR A 54 3.02 -6.47 -7.60
N THR A 55 3.65 -6.52 -8.77
CA THR A 55 4.89 -5.77 -9.05
C THR A 55 4.65 -4.70 -10.08
N VAL A 56 5.45 -3.64 -10.01
CA VAL A 56 5.45 -2.56 -11.00
C VAL A 56 6.05 -3.07 -12.31
N SER A 57 5.55 -2.56 -13.44
CA SER A 57 6.07 -2.81 -14.77
C SER A 57 6.26 -1.49 -15.54
N GLY A 58 7.13 -1.50 -16.55
CA GLY A 58 7.39 -0.33 -17.39
C GLY A 58 8.07 0.84 -16.66
N THR A 59 7.91 2.03 -17.21
CA THR A 59 8.48 3.30 -16.72
C THR A 59 7.40 4.10 -16.01
N ASN A 60 7.65 4.48 -14.76
CA ASN A 60 6.71 5.16 -13.88
C ASN A 60 7.47 6.26 -13.14
N SER A 61 7.67 7.37 -13.83
CA SER A 61 8.45 8.48 -13.29
C SER A 61 7.68 9.28 -12.24
N SER A 62 8.40 9.86 -11.28
CA SER A 62 7.82 10.85 -10.36
C SER A 62 7.17 12.01 -11.11
N GLY A 63 6.19 12.64 -10.47
CA GLY A 63 5.38 13.70 -11.09
C GLY A 63 4.28 13.21 -12.03
N GLN A 64 4.22 11.90 -12.33
CA GLN A 64 3.08 11.28 -13.01
C GLN A 64 2.05 10.77 -12.00
N ASN A 65 0.76 10.81 -12.31
CA ASN A 65 -0.29 10.27 -11.45
C ASN A 65 -0.68 8.84 -11.81
N THR A 66 0.20 8.08 -12.47
CA THR A 66 -0.12 6.75 -12.95
C THR A 66 1.00 5.76 -12.74
N LEU A 67 0.63 4.50 -12.53
CA LEU A 67 1.53 3.38 -12.34
C LEU A 67 1.05 2.18 -13.15
N THR A 68 1.94 1.51 -13.85
CA THR A 68 1.64 0.26 -14.55
C THR A 68 2.13 -0.91 -13.69
N VAL A 69 1.29 -1.93 -13.54
CA VAL A 69 1.58 -3.13 -12.75
C VAL A 69 1.59 -4.37 -13.64
N VAL A 70 2.05 -5.51 -13.12
CA VAL A 70 2.00 -6.80 -13.84
C VAL A 70 0.59 -7.39 -13.85
N SER A 71 -0.14 -7.23 -12.74
CA SER A 71 -1.53 -7.68 -12.58
C SER A 71 -2.30 -6.74 -11.66
N SER A 72 -3.55 -6.46 -12.00
CA SER A 72 -4.50 -5.67 -11.21
C SER A 72 -5.50 -6.53 -10.42
N SER A 73 -5.34 -7.85 -10.44
CA SER A 73 -6.26 -8.77 -9.76
C SER A 73 -6.39 -8.46 -8.26
N GLY A 74 -7.63 -8.26 -7.81
CA GLY A 74 -7.94 -7.98 -6.40
C GLY A 74 -7.78 -6.51 -5.99
N PHE A 75 -7.31 -5.63 -6.87
CA PHE A 75 -7.30 -4.18 -6.64
C PHE A 75 -8.56 -3.53 -7.22
N GLU A 76 -9.07 -2.50 -6.56
CA GLU A 76 -10.26 -1.76 -6.95
C GLU A 76 -10.02 -0.24 -6.87
N ALA A 77 -10.85 0.53 -7.58
CA ALA A 77 -10.84 1.98 -7.42
C ALA A 77 -11.32 2.35 -5.99
N GLY A 78 -10.64 3.29 -5.35
CA GLY A 78 -10.83 3.64 -3.95
C GLY A 78 -9.80 3.02 -3.01
N ASP A 79 -9.11 1.95 -3.42
CA ASP A 79 -8.07 1.32 -2.61
C ASP A 79 -6.94 2.30 -2.29
N GLU A 80 -6.45 2.24 -1.05
CA GLU A 80 -5.11 2.72 -0.74
C GLU A 80 -4.10 1.60 -1.01
N ILE A 81 -3.00 1.95 -1.68
CA ILE A 81 -1.91 1.04 -1.97
C ILE A 81 -0.60 1.57 -1.40
N LEU A 82 0.29 0.66 -1.01
CA LEU A 82 1.69 0.92 -0.73
C LEU A 82 2.49 0.61 -2.00
N ILE A 83 3.30 1.57 -2.45
CA ILE A 83 4.29 1.37 -3.50
C ILE A 83 5.67 1.41 -2.86
N ILE A 84 6.43 0.31 -2.91
CA ILE A 84 7.72 0.19 -2.23
C ILE A 84 8.79 -0.39 -3.16
N SER A 85 9.97 0.23 -3.18
CA SER A 85 11.16 -0.35 -3.78
C SER A 85 11.76 -1.41 -2.84
N SER A 86 11.71 -2.67 -3.23
CA SER A 86 12.20 -3.79 -2.42
C SER A 86 13.57 -4.29 -2.85
N LEU A 87 14.00 -3.98 -4.07
CA LEU A 87 15.34 -4.27 -4.59
C LEU A 87 15.82 -3.09 -5.44
N GLY A 88 17.15 -2.89 -5.49
CA GLY A 88 17.81 -1.89 -6.31
C GLY A 88 18.33 -0.70 -5.51
N SER A 89 18.91 0.29 -6.20
CA SER A 89 19.51 1.47 -5.56
C SER A 89 18.50 2.37 -4.82
N SER A 90 17.21 2.21 -5.12
CA SER A 90 16.11 2.89 -4.44
C SER A 90 15.46 2.05 -3.33
N ALA A 91 16.02 0.89 -2.97
CA ALA A 91 15.44 0.02 -1.95
C ALA A 91 15.12 0.78 -0.65
N GLY A 92 13.96 0.47 -0.08
CA GLY A 92 13.42 1.15 1.10
C GLY A 92 12.63 2.43 0.80
N LYS A 93 12.71 3.01 -0.41
CA LYS A 93 11.83 4.13 -0.78
C LYS A 93 10.39 3.64 -0.97
N TYR A 94 9.45 4.30 -0.31
CA TYR A 94 8.03 4.00 -0.41
C TYR A 94 7.16 5.25 -0.41
N GLU A 95 5.93 5.09 -0.88
CA GLU A 95 4.83 6.04 -0.69
C GLU A 95 3.50 5.28 -0.69
N THR A 96 2.44 5.89 -0.16
CA THR A 96 1.08 5.39 -0.34
C THR A 96 0.31 6.25 -1.34
N GLN A 97 -0.59 5.62 -2.09
CA GLN A 97 -1.41 6.26 -3.11
C GLN A 97 -2.85 5.77 -3.00
N ARG A 98 -3.81 6.64 -3.31
CA ARG A 98 -5.22 6.26 -3.46
C ARG A 98 -5.56 6.09 -4.94
N VAL A 99 -6.06 4.91 -5.30
CA VAL A 99 -6.42 4.54 -6.66
C VAL A 99 -7.71 5.24 -7.07
N ALA A 100 -7.64 6.13 -8.05
CA ALA A 100 -8.81 6.80 -8.62
C ALA A 100 -9.48 5.92 -9.69
N LEU A 101 -8.70 5.20 -10.48
CA LEU A 101 -9.19 4.38 -11.60
C LEU A 101 -8.21 3.24 -11.93
N ILE A 102 -8.75 2.09 -12.34
CA ILE A 102 -7.99 0.96 -12.88
C ILE A 102 -8.48 0.67 -14.31
N GLU A 103 -7.55 0.72 -15.27
CA GLU A 103 -7.80 0.36 -16.67
C GLU A 103 -6.80 -0.73 -17.09
N GLY A 104 -7.26 -1.99 -17.12
CA GLY A 104 -6.38 -3.13 -17.36
C GLY A 104 -5.32 -3.23 -16.27
N ALA A 105 -4.05 -3.04 -16.62
CA ALA A 105 -2.91 -3.08 -15.70
C ALA A 105 -2.36 -1.68 -15.34
N ARG A 106 -3.11 -0.61 -15.66
CA ARG A 106 -2.72 0.77 -15.39
C ARG A 106 -3.60 1.37 -14.29
N PHE A 107 -2.95 1.83 -13.23
CA PHE A 107 -3.59 2.55 -12.13
C PHE A 107 -3.42 4.05 -12.36
N THR A 108 -4.48 4.80 -12.10
CA THR A 108 -4.47 6.27 -12.03
C THR A 108 -4.76 6.68 -10.60
N PHE A 109 -4.03 7.65 -10.07
CA PHE A 109 -4.11 8.12 -8.68
C PHE A 109 -4.67 9.53 -8.60
N HIS A 110 -5.15 9.89 -7.41
CA HIS A 110 -5.61 11.25 -7.10
C HIS A 110 -4.46 12.27 -7.00
N THR A 111 -3.24 11.82 -6.73
CA THR A 111 -2.04 12.66 -6.63
C THR A 111 -0.91 12.11 -7.50
N ASN A 112 0.11 12.92 -7.74
CA ASN A 112 1.29 12.48 -8.48
C ASN A 112 2.19 11.62 -7.59
N LEU A 113 2.93 10.71 -8.21
CA LEU A 113 4.00 9.94 -7.59
C LEU A 113 5.12 10.88 -7.10
N ASN A 114 5.56 10.68 -5.86
CA ASN A 114 6.69 11.41 -5.30
C ASN A 114 8.03 10.79 -5.73
N HIS A 115 8.06 9.49 -5.98
CA HIS A 115 9.24 8.76 -6.44
C HIS A 115 9.03 8.12 -7.82
N SER A 116 10.14 7.86 -8.52
CA SER A 116 10.12 7.02 -9.72
C SER A 116 10.21 5.55 -9.33
N TYR A 117 9.41 4.72 -9.99
CA TYR A 117 9.35 3.26 -9.83
C TYR A 117 9.54 2.59 -11.20
N ASP A 118 10.68 2.84 -11.81
CA ASP A 118 11.02 2.32 -13.14
C ASP A 118 11.51 0.87 -13.03
N ASN A 119 10.74 -0.06 -13.61
CA ASN A 119 11.09 -1.47 -13.59
C ASN A 119 12.35 -1.74 -14.43
N SER A 120 13.33 -2.44 -13.85
CA SER A 120 14.58 -2.84 -14.52
C SER A 120 15.06 -4.20 -14.02
N SER A 121 16.12 -4.77 -14.59
CA SER A 121 16.65 -6.08 -14.15
C SER A 121 17.14 -6.08 -12.70
N ASP A 122 17.55 -4.92 -12.19
CA ASP A 122 18.27 -4.77 -10.93
C ASP A 122 17.41 -4.05 -9.87
N ALA A 123 16.18 -3.68 -10.22
CA ALA A 123 15.25 -2.99 -9.33
C ALA A 123 13.87 -3.67 -9.34
N VAL A 124 13.33 -3.91 -8.15
CA VAL A 124 11.99 -4.48 -8.00
C VAL A 124 11.17 -3.56 -7.11
N HIS A 125 10.02 -3.15 -7.62
CA HIS A 125 9.04 -2.36 -6.89
C HIS A 125 7.75 -3.16 -6.74
N GLN A 126 7.23 -3.21 -5.52
CA GLN A 126 5.98 -3.88 -5.18
C GLN A 126 4.85 -2.87 -5.04
N VAL A 127 3.65 -3.32 -5.36
CA VAL A 127 2.40 -2.65 -5.02
C VAL A 127 1.59 -3.59 -4.14
N ILE A 128 1.18 -3.12 -2.98
CA ILE A 128 0.45 -3.92 -1.99
C ILE A 128 -0.79 -3.12 -1.59
N ARG A 129 -1.99 -3.73 -1.62
CA ARG A 129 -3.19 -3.06 -1.07
C ARG A 129 -2.99 -2.87 0.42
N VAL A 130 -3.27 -1.67 0.93
CA VAL A 130 -3.23 -1.35 2.36
C VAL A 130 -4.58 -1.67 2.97
N PRO A 131 -4.70 -2.68 3.85
CA PRO A 131 -5.93 -2.91 4.58
C PRO A 131 -6.24 -1.75 5.53
N GLN A 132 -7.51 -1.39 5.63
CA GLN A 132 -8.05 -0.27 6.42
C GLN A 132 -9.00 -0.80 7.49
N TYR A 133 -8.45 -1.24 8.62
CA TYR A 133 -9.26 -1.81 9.69
C TYR A 133 -9.85 -0.72 10.59
N GLU A 134 -10.99 -1.02 11.22
CA GLU A 134 -11.53 -0.19 12.30
C GLU A 134 -10.71 -0.47 13.57
N THR A 135 -10.84 -1.68 14.12
CA THR A 135 -9.99 -2.21 15.21
C THR A 135 -9.22 -3.45 14.78
N VAL A 136 -7.97 -3.60 15.23
CA VAL A 136 -7.18 -4.83 15.06
C VAL A 136 -6.99 -5.50 16.41
N THR A 137 -7.54 -6.71 16.60
CA THR A 137 -7.35 -7.51 17.80
C THR A 137 -6.59 -8.80 17.49
N ILE A 138 -5.42 -8.98 18.11
CA ILE A 138 -4.58 -10.17 17.96
C ILE A 138 -4.69 -11.02 19.23
N ASN A 139 -5.66 -11.94 19.23
CA ASN A 139 -5.95 -12.84 20.35
C ASN A 139 -4.90 -13.94 20.48
N SER A 140 -4.60 -14.60 19.35
CA SER A 140 -3.61 -15.67 19.24
C SER A 140 -3.10 -15.73 17.80
N GLY A 141 -1.91 -16.29 17.56
CA GLY A 141 -1.36 -16.40 16.20
C GLY A 141 -0.52 -15.21 15.77
N SER A 142 -0.45 -14.97 14.46
CA SER A 142 0.52 -14.05 13.87
C SER A 142 -0.08 -13.28 12.70
N LEU A 143 -0.13 -11.96 12.81
CA LEU A 143 -0.35 -11.05 11.70
C LEU A 143 0.98 -10.84 10.98
N THR A 144 1.05 -11.25 9.72
CA THR A 144 2.31 -11.40 9.00
C THR A 144 2.18 -11.06 7.52
N CYS A 145 3.21 -11.38 6.75
CA CYS A 145 3.29 -11.26 5.32
C CYS A 145 3.85 -12.55 4.69
N ALA A 146 3.69 -12.68 3.37
CA ALA A 146 4.36 -13.73 2.62
C ALA A 146 5.88 -13.53 2.69
N ASP A 147 6.64 -14.62 2.56
CA ASP A 147 8.10 -14.51 2.45
C ASP A 147 8.46 -13.81 1.13
N TRP A 148 9.46 -12.94 1.17
CA TRP A 148 10.01 -12.34 -0.04
C TRP A 148 10.53 -13.44 -0.97
N ASN A 149 9.98 -13.49 -2.19
CA ASN A 149 10.25 -14.55 -3.16
C ASN A 149 11.16 -14.10 -4.33
N GLY A 150 11.75 -12.91 -4.25
CA GLY A 150 12.51 -12.30 -5.35
C GLY A 150 11.72 -11.29 -6.19
N THR A 151 10.40 -11.29 -6.07
CA THR A 151 9.52 -10.35 -6.80
C THR A 151 8.55 -9.61 -5.87
N ASN A 152 7.97 -10.30 -4.90
CA ASN A 152 7.07 -9.70 -3.91
C ASN A 152 7.09 -10.45 -2.56
N GLY A 153 6.45 -9.87 -1.55
CA GLY A 153 6.43 -10.34 -0.16
C GLY A 153 7.36 -9.56 0.77
N GLY A 154 7.42 -9.97 2.03
CA GLY A 154 8.34 -9.43 3.03
C GLY A 154 7.94 -8.11 3.66
N VAL A 155 6.71 -7.64 3.43
CA VAL A 155 6.20 -6.36 3.94
C VAL A 155 4.90 -6.56 4.70
N VAL A 156 4.86 -6.13 5.96
CA VAL A 156 3.62 -5.98 6.74
C VAL A 156 3.27 -4.49 6.73
N PHE A 157 2.11 -4.15 6.19
CA PHE A 157 1.60 -2.78 6.18
C PHE A 157 0.07 -2.81 6.24
N PHE A 158 -0.51 -2.07 7.16
CA PHE A 158 -1.95 -1.89 7.32
C PHE A 158 -2.21 -0.58 8.07
N ARG A 159 -3.46 -0.11 8.05
CA ARG A 159 -3.93 1.00 8.87
C ARG A 159 -5.06 0.55 9.78
N ALA A 160 -5.16 1.18 10.95
CA ALA A 160 -6.26 1.00 11.90
C ALA A 160 -6.82 2.38 12.26
N ASN A 161 -8.15 2.54 12.25
CA ASN A 161 -8.82 3.79 12.62
C ASN A 161 -8.77 4.01 14.13
N ASP A 162 -9.00 2.94 14.89
CA ASP A 162 -9.05 2.96 16.36
C ASP A 162 -7.83 2.23 16.96
N GLU A 163 -8.04 1.14 17.72
CA GLU A 163 -6.97 0.46 18.46
C GLU A 163 -6.35 -0.73 17.71
N VAL A 164 -5.06 -0.96 17.97
CA VAL A 164 -4.37 -2.23 17.70
C VAL A 164 -4.09 -2.91 19.03
N ILE A 165 -4.88 -3.92 19.36
CA ILE A 165 -4.85 -4.67 20.62
C ILE A 165 -4.09 -5.98 20.39
N ILE A 166 -2.95 -6.16 21.07
CA ILE A 166 -2.19 -7.41 21.04
C ILE A 166 -2.34 -8.10 22.40
N ASN A 167 -3.10 -9.19 22.43
CA ASN A 167 -3.28 -10.00 23.63
C ASN A 167 -2.12 -11.01 23.74
N SER A 168 -2.27 -12.19 23.13
CA SER A 168 -1.27 -13.27 23.19
C SER A 168 -0.68 -13.64 21.83
N GLY A 169 -1.01 -12.89 20.77
CA GLY A 169 -0.45 -13.10 19.43
C GLY A 169 0.71 -12.15 19.10
N THR A 170 1.08 -12.08 17.82
CA THR A 170 2.22 -11.28 17.35
C THR A 170 1.91 -10.57 16.02
N ILE A 171 2.62 -9.47 15.77
CA ILE A 171 2.85 -8.96 14.42
C ILE A 171 4.28 -9.34 14.06
N ASN A 172 4.47 -10.16 13.02
CA ASN A 172 5.77 -10.79 12.76
C ASN A 172 6.16 -10.75 11.29
N ALA A 173 7.30 -10.14 10.98
CA ALA A 173 7.94 -10.13 9.66
C ALA A 173 9.35 -10.75 9.67
N ASP A 174 9.70 -11.47 10.73
CA ASP A 174 11.04 -12.00 10.97
C ASP A 174 11.47 -12.96 9.86
N TYR A 175 12.66 -12.72 9.32
CA TYR A 175 13.26 -13.50 8.24
C TYR A 175 12.45 -13.53 6.92
N LYS A 176 11.44 -12.66 6.77
CA LYS A 176 10.56 -12.58 5.58
C LYS A 176 11.03 -11.58 4.54
N GLY A 177 11.96 -10.68 4.86
CA GLY A 177 12.52 -9.68 3.94
C GLY A 177 13.60 -10.22 2.99
N TYR A 178 14.15 -9.33 2.16
CA TYR A 178 15.28 -9.66 1.26
C TYR A 178 16.50 -10.10 2.08
N ARG A 179 16.84 -11.39 1.97
CA ARG A 179 18.05 -11.95 2.58
C ARG A 179 19.20 -11.67 1.62
N GLY A 180 20.07 -10.72 1.95
CA GLY A 180 21.22 -10.32 1.13
C GLY A 180 22.11 -11.48 0.67
N GLY A 181 22.95 -11.20 -0.33
CA GLY A 181 23.78 -12.16 -1.08
C GLY A 181 24.83 -12.95 -0.27
N GLN A 182 25.60 -13.78 -1.00
CA GLN A 182 26.54 -14.77 -0.43
C GLN A 182 27.41 -14.24 0.71
N TYR A 183 27.47 -15.05 1.77
CA TYR A 183 28.25 -14.82 2.97
C TYR A 183 29.75 -14.93 2.63
N THR A 184 30.51 -13.85 2.76
CA THR A 184 31.95 -13.94 3.02
C THR A 184 32.13 -13.98 4.53
N SER A 185 32.64 -15.08 5.06
CA SER A 185 32.85 -15.26 6.51
C SER A 185 33.64 -14.09 7.11
N GLY A 186 33.05 -13.37 8.07
CA GLY A 186 33.78 -12.39 8.90
C GLY A 186 33.19 -10.99 9.03
N GLN A 187 32.05 -10.67 8.42
CA GLN A 187 31.37 -9.39 8.66
C GLN A 187 29.91 -9.63 9.07
N ASP A 188 29.62 -9.46 10.36
CA ASP A 188 28.26 -9.26 10.85
C ASP A 188 27.76 -7.93 10.28
N SER A 189 27.18 -7.98 9.07
CA SER A 189 26.48 -6.82 8.51
C SER A 189 25.17 -6.66 9.28
N PRO A 190 24.95 -5.54 10.00
CA PRO A 190 23.72 -5.35 10.77
C PRO A 190 22.50 -5.37 9.84
N ARG A 191 21.48 -6.11 10.28
CA ARG A 191 20.14 -6.10 9.69
C ARG A 191 19.47 -4.79 10.15
N HIS A 192 19.05 -3.91 9.23
CA HIS A 192 18.59 -2.56 9.60
C HIS A 192 17.10 -2.52 9.91
N SER A 193 16.69 -1.91 11.03
CA SER A 193 15.27 -1.73 11.35
C SER A 193 14.48 -0.92 10.33
N GLY A 194 13.24 -1.33 10.09
CA GLY A 194 12.27 -0.55 9.30
C GLY A 194 11.87 0.73 10.03
N GLU A 195 11.32 1.70 9.28
CA GLU A 195 10.86 2.97 9.82
C GLU A 195 9.54 2.80 10.58
N GLY A 196 9.42 3.42 11.76
CA GLY A 196 8.17 3.49 12.53
C GLY A 196 8.00 4.87 13.15
N THR A 197 6.86 5.51 12.92
CA THR A 197 6.45 6.73 13.63
C THR A 197 5.97 6.35 15.03
N MET A 198 6.59 6.93 16.06
CA MET A 198 6.16 6.75 17.46
C MET A 198 4.69 7.17 17.62
N GLY A 199 3.84 6.21 17.96
CA GLY A 199 2.63 6.50 18.72
C GLY A 199 3.01 7.20 20.03
N GLN A 200 2.22 8.18 20.44
CA GLN A 200 2.54 9.10 21.52
C GLN A 200 2.77 8.39 22.87
N LYS A 201 4.05 8.19 23.25
CA LYS A 201 4.72 8.41 24.56
C LYS A 201 5.82 7.37 24.87
N SER A 202 7.09 7.75 24.64
CA SER A 202 8.23 7.71 25.59
C SER A 202 9.54 7.70 24.78
N GLU A 203 10.34 8.73 24.98
CA GLU A 203 11.57 9.03 24.22
C GLU A 203 12.66 7.97 24.38
N THR A 204 13.35 7.65 23.28
CA THR A 204 14.83 7.59 23.29
C THR A 204 15.36 7.87 21.87
N SER A 205 16.00 9.03 21.71
CA SER A 205 16.75 9.42 20.50
C SER A 205 17.86 8.41 20.18
N ARG A 206 17.99 8.01 18.91
CA ARG A 206 19.25 7.48 18.36
C ARG A 206 19.55 8.10 16.99
N THR A 207 20.80 8.50 16.86
CA THR A 207 21.40 9.36 15.84
C THR A 207 21.36 8.75 14.43
N ARG A 208 21.08 9.61 13.45
CA ARG A 208 21.09 9.37 12.00
C ARG A 208 22.52 9.08 11.53
N GLY A 209 22.76 7.89 10.96
CA GLY A 209 23.98 7.55 10.23
C GLY A 209 23.66 7.40 8.75
N GLU A 210 24.40 8.11 7.90
CA GLU A 210 24.23 8.06 6.45
C GLU A 210 24.98 6.86 5.84
N ALA A 211 24.37 6.26 4.80
CA ALA A 211 24.85 5.22 3.87
C ALA A 211 24.49 3.73 4.15
N LEU A 212 23.86 3.14 3.13
CA LEU A 212 23.44 1.75 2.88
C LEU A 212 22.17 1.26 3.63
N SER A 213 21.00 1.79 3.24
CA SER A 213 19.69 1.31 3.74
C SER A 213 19.35 -0.10 3.23
N ASN A 214 19.68 -1.13 4.02
CA ASN A 214 19.18 -2.50 3.85
C ASN A 214 18.10 -2.79 4.90
N GLY A 215 16.84 -2.48 4.58
CA GLY A 215 15.69 -2.67 5.46
C GLY A 215 15.42 -4.14 5.79
N GLY A 216 15.71 -4.52 7.04
CA GLY A 216 15.32 -5.75 7.72
C GLY A 216 15.52 -5.61 9.23
N GLY A 217 14.44 -5.34 9.98
CA GLY A 217 14.53 -5.01 11.40
C GLY A 217 14.60 -6.19 12.36
N THR A 218 15.14 -5.90 13.55
CA THR A 218 15.12 -6.77 14.72
C THR A 218 14.49 -6.00 15.89
N PRO A 219 13.48 -6.53 16.60
CA PRO A 219 12.99 -5.88 17.81
C PRO A 219 13.99 -6.02 18.96
N HIS A 220 14.25 -4.91 19.67
CA HIS A 220 14.96 -4.90 20.95
C HIS A 220 13.92 -4.80 22.08
N TYR A 221 13.85 -5.82 22.93
CA TYR A 221 12.99 -5.85 24.11
C TYR A 221 13.56 -4.95 25.21
N TYR A 222 12.70 -4.18 25.88
CA TYR A 222 12.95 -3.78 27.27
C TYR A 222 11.93 -4.54 28.14
N ALA A 223 12.46 -5.21 29.16
CA ALA A 223 11.69 -5.85 30.23
C ALA A 223 11.02 -4.80 31.13
#